data_AF-A0A3M1JZH6-F1
#
_entry.id   AF-A0A3M1JZH6-F1
#
_cell.length_a   1.000
_cell.length_b   1.000
_cell.length_c   1.000
_cell.angle_alpha   90.00
_cell.angle_beta   90.00
_cell.angle_gamma   90.00
#
_symmetry.space_group_name_H-M   'P 1'
#
loop_
_entity.id
_entity.type
_entity.pdbx_description
1 polymer ?
#
loop_
_entity_poly.entity_id
_entity_poly.type
_entity_poly.pdbx_seq_one_letter_code
_entity_poly.pdbx_strand_id
1 'polypeptide(L)'
;MSHAGSYDPASEEVRMRRALARLRHRGPDDKGLVRFDDIRLLLGHRRLAVIDPSPAGHQPMRSHGGGQVLVYNGEIYNSDEIRQRLEEECGAIAWRGHSDSEVLLEALSRWGVEKTLTRIDGMFAFALHDRRLRRLVLARDRMGEKPLYYGLIDGRFAFASELAPLVLLLGRRPAINRRALASLLAEMVVPAPW
;
A
#
# COMPACT_ATOMS: atom_id res chain seq x y z
N MET A 1 10.84 -12.00 -30.48
CA MET A 1 9.62 -11.23 -30.14
C MET A 1 10.02 -9.99 -29.36
N SER A 2 10.10 -8.85 -30.04
CA SER A 2 10.51 -7.56 -29.50
C SER A 2 9.30 -6.78 -28.99
N HIS A 3 9.10 -6.70 -27.68
CA HIS A 3 8.13 -5.78 -27.09
C HIS A 3 8.85 -4.48 -26.72
N ALA A 4 8.84 -3.51 -27.63
CA ALA A 4 9.28 -2.14 -27.35
C ALA A 4 8.11 -1.35 -26.75
N GLY A 5 7.90 -1.50 -25.44
CA GLY A 5 7.17 -0.52 -24.65
C GLY A 5 8.18 0.43 -24.04
N SER A 6 8.35 1.63 -24.60
CA SER A 6 9.16 2.66 -23.95
C SER A 6 8.45 3.10 -22.67
N TYR A 7 9.07 2.88 -21.50
CA TYR A 7 8.62 3.46 -20.25
C TYR A 7 8.82 4.97 -20.31
N ASP A 8 7.72 5.73 -20.30
CA ASP A 8 7.74 7.19 -20.17
C ASP A 8 7.27 7.58 -18.76
N PRO A 9 8.18 8.05 -17.88
CA PRO A 9 7.86 8.43 -16.52
C PRO A 9 6.73 9.46 -16.42
N ALA A 10 6.66 10.42 -17.35
CA ALA A 10 5.66 11.48 -17.32
C ALA A 10 4.25 10.93 -17.58
N SER A 11 4.12 10.07 -18.59
CA SER A 11 2.86 9.38 -18.90
C SER A 11 2.38 8.49 -17.75
N GLU A 12 3.30 7.78 -17.07
CA GLU A 12 2.93 6.94 -15.91
C GLU A 12 2.50 7.77 -14.70
N GLU A 13 3.14 8.92 -14.45
CA GLU A 13 2.70 9.83 -13.41
C GLU A 13 1.29 10.40 -13.69
N VAL A 14 1.00 10.78 -14.93
CA VAL A 14 -0.35 11.22 -15.32
C VAL A 14 -1.38 10.12 -15.10
N ARG A 15 -1.08 8.88 -15.48
CA ARG A 15 -1.93 7.71 -15.23
C ARG A 15 -2.18 7.49 -13.73
N MET A 16 -1.13 7.56 -12.92
CA MET A 16 -1.22 7.44 -11.47
C MET A 16 -2.08 8.55 -10.85
N ARG A 17 -1.91 9.80 -11.27
CA ARG A 17 -2.75 10.92 -10.80
C ARG A 17 -4.23 10.73 -11.14
N ARG A 18 -4.54 10.19 -12.33
CA ARG A 18 -5.92 9.82 -12.71
C ARG A 18 -6.47 8.68 -11.85
N ALA A 19 -5.66 7.66 -11.55
CA ALA A 19 -6.05 6.59 -10.65
C ALA A 19 -6.33 7.11 -9.22
N LEU A 20 -5.46 7.97 -8.69
CA LEU A 20 -5.66 8.61 -7.38
C LEU A 20 -6.89 9.53 -7.35
N ALA A 21 -7.26 10.16 -8.47
CA ALA A 21 -8.50 10.94 -8.55
C ALA A 21 -9.75 10.05 -8.39
N ARG A 22 -9.71 8.79 -8.87
CA ARG A 22 -10.79 7.81 -8.66
C ARG A 22 -10.91 7.34 -7.22
N LEU A 23 -9.90 7.57 -6.38
CA LEU A 23 -9.90 7.19 -4.96
C LEU A 23 -10.24 8.36 -4.02
N ARG A 24 -10.61 9.53 -4.55
CA ARG A 24 -10.91 10.72 -3.72
C ARG A 24 -12.03 10.47 -2.71
N HIS A 25 -13.05 9.66 -3.07
CA HIS A 25 -14.16 9.35 -2.16
C HIS A 25 -13.74 8.51 -0.95
N ARG A 26 -12.62 7.78 -1.03
CA ARG A 26 -12.05 7.03 0.09
C ARG A 26 -11.11 7.83 0.98
N GLY A 27 -10.65 8.98 0.49
CA GLY A 27 -9.64 9.80 1.17
C GLY A 27 -9.64 11.23 0.62
N PRO A 28 -10.59 12.06 1.06
CA PRO A 28 -10.75 13.42 0.57
C PRO A 28 -9.75 14.41 1.18
N ASP A 29 -9.18 14.09 2.34
CA ASP A 29 -8.50 15.06 3.21
C ASP A 29 -7.07 15.35 2.74
N ASP A 30 -6.35 14.34 2.27
CA ASP A 30 -4.96 14.50 1.82
C ASP A 30 -4.60 13.52 0.68
N LYS A 31 -3.55 13.86 -0.07
CA LYS A 31 -3.04 13.07 -1.20
C LYS A 31 -1.53 13.17 -1.29
N GLY A 32 -0.88 12.06 -1.63
CA GLY A 32 0.56 12.03 -1.88
C GLY A 32 0.91 11.11 -3.04
N LEU A 33 2.08 11.38 -3.62
CA LEU A 33 2.67 10.58 -4.70
C LEU A 33 4.19 10.66 -4.58
N VAL A 34 4.83 9.50 -4.63
CA VAL A 34 6.29 9.39 -4.74
C VAL A 34 6.66 8.51 -5.92
N ARG A 35 7.76 8.86 -6.58
CA ARG A 35 8.30 8.18 -7.76
C ARG A 35 9.74 7.71 -7.48
N PHE A 36 10.06 6.50 -7.93
CA PHE A 36 11.39 5.90 -7.89
C PHE A 36 11.78 5.45 -9.30
N ASP A 37 12.60 6.24 -9.99
CA ASP A 37 12.92 6.02 -11.41
C ASP A 37 13.85 4.84 -11.65
N ASP A 38 14.75 4.58 -10.71
CA ASP A 38 15.72 3.50 -10.73
C ASP A 38 15.08 2.11 -10.76
N ILE A 39 13.83 2.01 -10.29
CA ILE A 39 13.03 0.78 -10.27
C ILE A 39 11.67 0.92 -10.96
N ARG A 40 11.39 2.07 -11.59
CA ARG A 40 10.11 2.36 -12.29
C ARG A 40 8.88 2.14 -11.39
N LEU A 41 8.95 2.62 -10.15
CA LEU A 41 7.87 2.48 -9.16
C LEU A 41 7.21 3.84 -8.87
N LEU A 42 5.89 3.82 -8.80
CA LEU A 42 5.06 4.93 -8.30
C LEU A 42 4.23 4.40 -7.13
N LEU A 43 4.29 5.10 -5.99
CA LEU A 43 3.39 4.85 -4.84
C LEU A 43 2.55 6.09 -4.61
N GLY A 44 1.24 5.93 -4.56
CA GLY A 44 0.30 7.02 -4.36
C GLY A 44 -0.70 6.71 -3.26
N HIS A 45 -1.18 7.75 -2.59
CA HIS A 45 -2.13 7.60 -1.49
C HIS A 45 -3.22 8.69 -1.51
N ARG A 46 -4.40 8.32 -1.03
CA ARG A 46 -5.52 9.20 -0.71
C ARG A 46 -5.89 8.93 0.74
N ARG A 47 -5.84 9.95 1.58
CA ARG A 47 -6.01 9.81 3.03
C ARG A 47 -7.38 10.30 3.46
N LEU A 48 -8.06 9.49 4.25
CA LEU A 48 -9.12 9.91 5.15
C LEU A 48 -8.49 10.03 6.54
N ALA A 49 -8.47 11.25 7.09
CA ALA A 49 -7.78 11.57 8.32
C ALA A 49 -8.68 11.25 9.54
N VAL A 50 -8.76 9.96 9.89
CA VAL A 50 -9.57 9.50 11.04
C VAL A 50 -8.76 9.59 12.34
N ILE A 51 -7.58 8.97 12.36
CA ILE A 51 -6.66 8.97 13.50
C ILE A 51 -5.52 9.94 13.19
N ASP A 52 -5.24 10.83 14.15
CA ASP A 52 -4.25 11.90 14.06
C ASP A 52 -4.42 12.77 12.79
N PRO A 53 -5.32 13.77 12.78
CA PRO A 53 -5.57 14.60 11.61
C PRO A 53 -4.38 15.51 11.24
N SER A 54 -3.29 15.47 11.99
CA SER A 54 -2.11 16.28 11.72
C SER A 54 -1.41 15.87 10.41
N PRO A 55 -0.52 16.74 9.88
CA PRO A 55 0.34 16.41 8.75
C PRO A 55 1.30 15.24 9.03
N ALA A 56 1.49 14.81 10.28
CA ALA A 56 2.36 13.68 10.61
C ALA A 56 1.87 12.37 10.00
N GLY A 57 0.56 12.24 9.75
CA GLY A 57 -0.04 11.10 9.05
C GLY A 57 0.05 11.16 7.52
N HIS A 58 0.77 12.11 6.92
CA HIS A 58 0.91 12.23 5.47
C HIS A 58 1.53 10.97 4.86
N GLN A 59 1.00 10.54 3.72
CA GLN A 59 1.47 9.37 2.99
C GLN A 59 1.56 9.64 1.49
N PRO A 60 2.52 9.03 0.75
CA PRO A 60 3.46 7.99 1.17
C PRO A 60 4.46 8.42 2.25
N MET A 61 4.58 7.62 3.32
CA MET A 61 5.37 7.96 4.51
C MET A 61 6.77 7.34 4.42
N ARG A 62 7.80 8.08 4.85
CA ARG A 62 9.20 7.60 4.87
C ARG A 62 9.62 7.21 6.29
N SER A 63 10.29 6.07 6.44
CA SER A 63 10.88 5.65 7.72
C SER A 63 11.94 6.63 8.21
N HIS A 64 12.24 6.70 9.50
CA HIS A 64 13.30 7.57 10.04
C HIS A 64 14.67 7.35 9.39
N GLY A 65 15.03 6.09 9.10
CA GLY A 65 16.28 5.78 8.38
C GLY A 65 16.26 6.09 6.88
N GLY A 66 15.15 6.61 6.33
CA GLY A 66 15.00 6.97 4.91
C GLY A 66 15.02 5.80 3.90
N GLY A 67 15.23 4.57 4.36
CA GLY A 67 15.37 3.38 3.53
C GLY A 67 14.04 2.76 3.08
N GLN A 68 12.94 3.04 3.78
CA GLN A 68 11.64 2.46 3.50
C GLN A 68 10.55 3.51 3.29
N VAL A 69 9.60 3.20 2.41
CA VAL A 69 8.45 4.05 2.11
C VAL A 69 7.16 3.24 2.13
N LEU A 70 6.15 3.73 2.87
CA LEU A 70 4.89 3.06 3.12
C LEU A 70 3.72 3.81 2.48
N VAL A 71 2.80 3.08 1.87
CA VAL A 71 1.40 3.48 1.68
C VAL A 71 0.51 2.47 2.38
N TYR A 72 -0.48 2.94 3.13
CA TYR A 72 -1.20 2.16 4.12
C TYR A 72 -2.63 2.67 4.24
N ASN A 73 -3.57 1.76 4.10
CA ASN A 73 -4.99 1.95 4.36
C ASN A 73 -5.39 0.96 5.45
N GLY A 74 -5.69 1.45 6.64
CA GLY A 74 -5.95 0.58 7.77
C GLY A 74 -6.09 1.33 9.09
N GLU A 75 -6.18 0.53 10.15
CA GLU A 75 -6.00 0.94 11.54
C GLU A 75 -5.25 -0.15 12.29
N ILE A 76 -4.21 0.21 13.07
CA ILE A 76 -3.54 -0.70 14.00
C ILE A 76 -4.05 -0.42 15.42
N TYR A 77 -4.91 -1.31 15.92
CA TYR A 77 -5.61 -1.15 17.20
C TYR A 77 -4.66 -1.17 18.39
N ASN A 78 -3.62 -2.00 18.33
CA ASN A 78 -2.61 -2.11 19.39
C ASN A 78 -1.40 -1.19 19.15
N SER A 79 -1.56 -0.08 18.44
CA SER A 79 -0.46 0.83 18.09
C SER A 79 0.32 1.37 19.30
N ASP A 80 -0.35 1.71 20.40
CA ASP A 80 0.30 2.15 21.64
C ASP A 80 1.18 1.05 22.27
N GLU A 81 0.71 -0.20 22.28
CA GLU A 81 1.49 -1.35 22.75
C GLU A 81 2.73 -1.54 21.86
N ILE A 82 2.54 -1.51 20.54
CA ILE A 82 3.64 -1.67 19.58
C ILE A 82 4.67 -0.56 19.74
N ARG A 83 4.24 0.68 20.00
CA ARG A 83 5.13 1.82 20.26
C ARG A 83 6.04 1.56 21.46
N GLN A 84 5.48 1.15 22.58
CA GLN A 84 6.24 0.82 23.80
C GLN A 84 7.24 -0.31 23.55
N ARG A 85 6.78 -1.40 22.92
CA ARG A 85 7.64 -2.56 22.61
C ARG A 85 8.78 -2.22 21.65
N LEU A 86 8.57 -1.28 20.72
CA LEU A 86 9.64 -0.82 19.84
C LEU A 86 10.70 -0.04 20.61
N GLU A 87 10.30 0.82 21.55
CA GLU A 87 11.25 1.57 22.37
C GLU A 87 12.03 0.67 23.32
N GLU A 88 11.37 -0.35 23.89
CA GLU A 88 12.01 -1.36 24.73
C GLU A 88 13.02 -2.22 23.96
N GLU A 89 12.64 -2.73 22.77
CA GLU A 89 13.47 -3.67 22.00
C GLU A 89 14.52 -2.98 21.13
N CYS A 90 14.31 -1.72 20.74
CA CYS A 90 15.15 -1.03 19.74
C CYS A 90 15.67 0.34 20.20
N GLY A 91 15.34 0.78 21.42
CA GLY A 91 15.71 2.09 21.97
C GLY A 91 14.74 3.20 21.55
N ALA A 92 14.94 4.38 22.14
CA ALA A 92 14.07 5.54 21.95
C ALA A 92 13.89 5.91 20.47
N ILE A 93 12.65 6.21 20.08
CA ILE A 93 12.28 6.60 18.72
C ILE A 93 11.78 8.05 18.74
N ALA A 94 12.30 8.87 17.83
CA ALA A 94 11.90 10.26 17.67
C ALA A 94 10.57 10.37 16.89
N TRP A 95 9.47 9.87 17.47
CA TRP A 95 8.15 9.89 16.86
C TRP A 95 7.73 11.29 16.40
N ARG A 96 7.21 11.37 15.17
CA ARG A 96 6.74 12.62 14.56
C ARG A 96 5.32 12.95 14.97
N GLY A 97 4.52 11.94 15.31
CA GLY A 97 3.14 12.11 15.74
C GLY A 97 2.58 10.90 16.47
N HIS A 98 1.26 10.73 16.35
CA HIS A 98 0.49 9.66 16.98
C HIS A 98 -0.23 8.79 15.96
N SER A 99 0.10 8.92 14.67
CA SER A 99 -0.47 8.08 13.63
C SER A 99 0.03 6.65 13.74
N ASP A 100 -0.91 5.71 13.76
CA ASP A 100 -0.68 4.27 13.62
C ASP A 100 0.14 3.90 12.36
N SER A 101 0.06 4.72 11.30
CA SER A 101 0.87 4.60 10.09
C SER A 101 2.38 4.70 10.37
N GLU A 102 2.77 5.60 11.29
CA GLU A 102 4.16 5.76 11.71
C GLU A 102 4.61 4.57 12.54
N VAL A 103 3.78 4.12 13.49
CA VAL A 103 4.03 2.92 14.30
C VAL A 103 4.25 1.70 13.39
N LEU A 104 3.38 1.49 12.41
CA LEU A 104 3.52 0.39 11.45
C LEU A 104 4.83 0.49 10.65
N LEU A 105 5.18 1.68 10.14
CA LEU A 105 6.40 1.87 9.36
C LEU A 105 7.66 1.61 10.19
N GLU A 106 7.70 2.12 11.42
CA GLU A 106 8.85 1.95 12.30
C GLU A 106 8.99 0.50 12.80
N ALA A 107 7.86 -0.22 12.99
CA ALA A 107 7.85 -1.65 13.24
C ALA A 107 8.40 -2.45 12.05
N LEU A 108 7.90 -2.18 10.84
CA LEU A 108 8.38 -2.82 9.61
C LEU A 108 9.88 -2.58 9.39
N SER A 109 10.38 -1.39 9.73
CA SER A 109 11.78 -1.01 9.58
C SER A 109 12.71 -1.72 10.57
N ARG A 110 12.29 -1.89 11.82
CA ARG A 110 13.13 -2.46 12.90
C ARG A 110 12.98 -3.97 13.06
N TRP A 111 11.75 -4.46 13.07
CA TRP A 111 11.47 -5.88 13.26
C TRP A 111 11.41 -6.66 11.95
N GLY A 112 11.26 -5.98 10.81
CA GLY A 112 10.98 -6.62 9.54
C GLY A 112 9.52 -6.98 9.36
N VAL A 113 9.17 -7.44 8.15
CA VAL A 113 7.79 -7.70 7.75
C VAL A 113 7.16 -8.84 8.56
N GLU A 114 7.79 -10.01 8.58
CA GLU A 114 7.22 -11.22 9.18
C GLU A 114 6.93 -11.03 10.68
N LYS A 115 7.93 -10.58 11.45
CA LYS A 115 7.77 -10.34 12.88
C LYS A 115 6.70 -9.27 13.16
N THR A 116 6.66 -8.20 12.36
CA THR A 116 5.62 -7.16 12.51
C THR A 116 4.23 -7.72 12.29
N LEU A 117 4.02 -8.50 11.22
CA LEU A 117 2.71 -9.11 10.90
C LEU A 117 2.21 -10.08 11.97
N THR A 118 3.10 -10.66 12.79
CA THR A 118 2.71 -11.52 13.92
C THR A 118 2.33 -10.75 15.19
N ARG A 119 2.60 -9.45 15.25
CA ARG A 119 2.46 -8.62 16.46
C ARG A 119 1.37 -7.57 16.36
N ILE A 120 1.11 -7.06 15.15
CA ILE A 120 0.08 -6.05 14.95
C ILE A 120 -1.31 -6.68 14.95
N ASP A 121 -2.26 -5.98 15.56
CA ASP A 121 -3.69 -6.25 15.50
C ASP A 121 -4.39 -5.07 14.83
N GLY A 122 -5.27 -5.35 13.89
CA GLY A 122 -5.84 -4.31 13.04
C GLY A 122 -6.40 -4.80 11.70
N MET A 123 -7.18 -3.92 11.09
CA MET A 123 -7.61 -4.02 9.70
C MET A 123 -6.66 -3.23 8.83
N PHE A 124 -6.00 -3.85 7.84
CA PHE A 124 -4.99 -3.14 7.05
C PHE A 124 -4.74 -3.71 5.67
N ALA A 125 -4.33 -2.82 4.78
CA ALA A 125 -3.66 -3.16 3.54
C ALA A 125 -2.53 -2.14 3.32
N PHE A 126 -1.33 -2.62 3.00
CA PHE A 126 -0.19 -1.74 2.76
C PHE A 126 0.69 -2.18 1.60
N ALA A 127 1.42 -1.20 1.08
CA ALA A 127 2.59 -1.43 0.24
C ALA A 127 3.82 -0.76 0.88
N LEU A 128 4.85 -1.57 1.13
CA LEU A 128 6.13 -1.13 1.67
C LEU A 128 7.19 -1.29 0.58
N HIS A 129 7.78 -0.19 0.15
CA HIS A 129 8.98 -0.22 -0.67
C HIS A 129 10.23 -0.11 0.20
N ASP A 130 11.08 -1.13 0.17
CA ASP A 130 12.41 -1.13 0.76
C ASP A 130 13.45 -0.81 -0.32
N ARG A 131 14.05 0.38 -0.23
CA ARG A 131 15.03 0.88 -1.20
C ARG A 131 16.35 0.11 -1.15
N ARG A 132 16.77 -0.32 0.05
CA ARG A 132 18.02 -1.05 0.26
C ARG A 132 17.95 -2.43 -0.37
N LEU A 133 16.80 -3.09 -0.21
CA LEU A 133 16.55 -4.43 -0.75
C LEU A 133 15.94 -4.41 -2.16
N ARG A 134 15.67 -3.22 -2.73
CA ARG A 134 14.95 -3.04 -4.01
C ARG A 134 13.67 -3.89 -4.08
N ARG A 135 12.93 -3.94 -2.98
CA ARG A 135 11.79 -4.84 -2.79
C ARG A 135 10.51 -4.04 -2.59
N LEU A 136 9.42 -4.52 -3.17
CA LEU A 136 8.06 -4.08 -2.86
C LEU A 136 7.34 -5.21 -2.13
N VAL A 137 6.78 -4.91 -0.97
CA VAL A 137 5.99 -5.85 -0.17
C VAL A 137 4.57 -5.35 -0.14
N LEU A 138 3.63 -6.21 -0.51
CA LEU A 138 2.19 -5.99 -0.38
C LEU A 138 1.66 -6.92 0.70
N ALA A 139 0.89 -6.40 1.64
CA ALA A 139 0.26 -7.20 2.68
C ALA A 139 -1.15 -6.69 2.99
N ARG A 140 -1.99 -7.60 3.49
CA ARG A 140 -3.36 -7.36 3.93
C ARG A 140 -3.60 -8.12 5.23
N ASP A 141 -4.51 -7.61 6.05
CA ASP A 141 -4.92 -8.26 7.30
C ASP A 141 -5.52 -9.65 7.06
N ARG A 142 -5.59 -10.46 8.13
CA ARG A 142 -5.95 -11.89 8.07
C ARG A 142 -7.38 -12.12 7.58
N MET A 143 -8.30 -11.23 7.95
CA MET A 143 -9.71 -11.32 7.56
C MET A 143 -9.96 -10.67 6.20
N GLY A 144 -9.00 -9.89 5.74
CA GLY A 144 -9.06 -9.17 4.50
C GLY A 144 -10.03 -7.98 4.55
N GLU A 145 -10.12 -7.28 5.65
CA GLU A 145 -11.05 -6.16 5.77
C GLU A 145 -10.73 -5.01 4.82
N LYS A 146 -9.44 -4.67 4.66
CA LYS A 146 -9.04 -3.62 3.72
C LYS A 146 -8.76 -4.21 2.33
N PRO A 147 -9.42 -3.71 1.27
CA PRO A 147 -9.23 -4.26 -0.06
C PRO A 147 -7.84 -3.96 -0.61
N LEU A 148 -7.25 -4.95 -1.27
CA LEU A 148 -5.98 -4.85 -1.99
C LEU A 148 -6.05 -5.75 -3.23
N TYR A 149 -6.22 -5.13 -4.39
CA TYR A 149 -6.24 -5.79 -5.68
C TYR A 149 -4.90 -5.58 -6.37
N TYR A 150 -4.42 -6.57 -7.11
CA TYR A 150 -3.22 -6.46 -7.93
C TYR A 150 -3.38 -7.18 -9.26
N GLY A 151 -2.51 -6.85 -10.21
CA GLY A 151 -2.44 -7.54 -11.51
C GLY A 151 -1.10 -7.31 -12.19
N LEU A 152 -0.76 -8.22 -13.10
CA LEU A 152 0.41 -8.14 -13.96
C LEU A 152 -0.04 -8.31 -15.42
N ILE A 153 0.16 -7.27 -16.22
CA ILE A 153 -0.24 -7.24 -17.62
C ILE A 153 0.88 -6.65 -18.45
N ASP A 154 1.37 -7.38 -19.46
CA ASP A 154 2.38 -6.92 -20.41
C ASP A 154 3.62 -6.31 -19.71
N GLY A 155 4.06 -6.96 -18.62
CA GLY A 155 5.20 -6.50 -17.80
C GLY A 155 4.88 -5.36 -16.83
N ARG A 156 3.64 -4.88 -16.77
CA ARG A 156 3.17 -3.84 -15.84
C ARG A 156 2.51 -4.48 -14.62
N PHE A 157 3.17 -4.39 -13.49
CA PHE A 157 2.58 -4.72 -12.20
C PHE A 157 1.87 -3.49 -11.63
N ALA A 158 0.63 -3.66 -11.19
CA ALA A 158 -0.13 -2.60 -10.52
C ALA A 158 -0.94 -3.17 -9.36
N PHE A 159 -1.19 -2.32 -8.36
CA PHE A 159 -2.06 -2.63 -7.24
C PHE A 159 -2.89 -1.40 -6.86
N ALA A 160 -4.07 -1.62 -6.27
CA ALA A 160 -4.94 -0.57 -5.76
C ALA A 160 -5.96 -1.12 -4.76
N SER A 161 -6.58 -0.23 -3.97
CA SER A 161 -7.68 -0.59 -3.06
C SER A 161 -9.04 -0.77 -3.75
N GLU A 162 -9.14 -0.49 -5.05
CA GLU A 162 -10.34 -0.70 -5.85
C GLU A 162 -9.99 -1.14 -7.28
N LEU A 163 -10.91 -1.85 -7.96
CA LEU A 163 -10.69 -2.35 -9.32
C LEU A 163 -10.61 -1.23 -10.37
N ALA A 164 -11.36 -0.14 -10.22
CA ALA A 164 -11.38 0.97 -11.18
C ALA A 164 -10.00 1.65 -11.34
N PRO A 165 -9.29 2.08 -10.28
CA PRO A 165 -7.92 2.58 -10.40
C PRO A 165 -6.94 1.50 -10.86
N LEU A 166 -7.11 0.23 -10.45
CA LEU A 166 -6.25 -0.87 -10.90
C LEU A 166 -6.29 -1.03 -12.43
N VAL A 167 -7.48 -1.07 -13.03
CA VAL A 167 -7.66 -1.21 -14.48
C VAL A 167 -7.01 -0.04 -15.24
N LEU A 168 -7.09 1.18 -14.71
CA LEU A 168 -6.42 2.34 -15.30
C LEU A 168 -4.90 2.19 -15.28
N LEU A 169 -4.34 1.68 -14.18
CA LEU A 169 -2.90 1.47 -13.98
C LEU A 169 -2.35 0.33 -14.84
N LEU A 170 -3.11 -0.76 -15.01
CA LEU A 170 -2.74 -1.88 -15.88
C LEU A 170 -2.70 -1.50 -17.37
N GLY A 171 -3.24 -0.35 -17.76
CA GLY A 171 -3.21 0.16 -19.14
C GLY A 171 -4.20 -0.52 -20.09
N ARG A 172 -4.69 -1.71 -19.75
CA ARG A 172 -5.80 -2.39 -20.41
C ARG A 172 -6.72 -3.08 -19.42
N ARG A 173 -7.99 -3.23 -19.82
CA ARG A 173 -8.98 -3.98 -19.04
C ARG A 173 -8.75 -5.49 -19.23
N PRO A 174 -8.54 -6.27 -18.16
CA PRO A 174 -8.47 -7.72 -18.27
C PRO A 174 -9.83 -8.31 -18.67
N ALA A 175 -9.80 -9.45 -19.35
CA ALA A 175 -11.00 -10.23 -19.62
C ALA A 175 -11.60 -10.76 -18.30
N ILE A 176 -12.92 -10.78 -18.20
CA ILE A 176 -13.61 -11.30 -17.02
C ILE A 176 -13.58 -12.83 -17.06
N ASN A 177 -12.99 -13.44 -16.03
CA ASN A 177 -13.11 -14.88 -15.82
C ASN A 177 -14.52 -15.19 -15.28
N ARG A 178 -15.37 -15.78 -16.13
CA ARG A 178 -16.76 -16.11 -15.77
C ARG A 178 -16.87 -17.09 -14.61
N ARG A 179 -15.88 -17.97 -14.41
CA ARG A 179 -15.86 -18.90 -13.28
C ARG A 179 -15.57 -18.16 -11.96
N ALA A 180 -14.56 -17.29 -11.96
CA ALA A 180 -14.26 -16.47 -10.79
C ALA A 180 -15.42 -15.52 -10.45
N LEU A 181 -16.08 -14.97 -11.46
CA LEU A 181 -17.30 -14.18 -11.27
C LEU A 181 -18.44 -15.03 -10.68
N ALA A 182 -18.64 -16.25 -11.15
CA ALA A 182 -19.66 -17.15 -10.60
C ALA A 182 -19.39 -17.47 -9.13
N SER A 183 -18.13 -17.77 -8.75
CA SER A 183 -17.76 -17.98 -7.34
C SER A 183 -17.98 -16.73 -6.50
N LEU A 184 -17.57 -15.55 -6.98
CA LEU A 184 -17.83 -14.30 -6.26
C LEU A 184 -19.34 -14.08 -6.02
N LEU A 185 -20.18 -14.37 -7.02
CA LEU A 185 -21.64 -14.20 -6.90
C LEU A 185 -22.29 -15.26 -6.01
N ALA A 186 -21.76 -16.48 -5.99
CA ALA A 186 -22.31 -17.60 -5.21
C ALA A 186 -21.81 -17.61 -3.75
N GLU A 187 -20.56 -17.22 -3.53
CA GLU A 187 -19.83 -17.42 -2.26
C GLU A 187 -19.39 -16.10 -1.61
N MET A 188 -19.60 -14.96 -2.28
CA MET A 188 -19.10 -13.63 -1.86
C MET A 188 -17.56 -13.53 -1.78
N VAL A 189 -16.86 -14.55 -2.27
CA VAL A 189 -15.40 -14.64 -2.30
C VAL A 189 -14.95 -15.41 -3.54
N VAL A 190 -13.70 -15.19 -3.95
CA VAL A 190 -13.03 -16.00 -4.97
C VAL A 190 -12.04 -16.90 -4.22
N PRO A 191 -12.39 -18.16 -3.90
CA PRO A 191 -11.60 -19.01 -3.01
C PRO A 191 -10.27 -19.38 -3.66
N ALA A 192 -9.15 -19.29 -2.94
CA ALA A 192 -7.87 -19.80 -3.45
C ALA A 192 -7.80 -21.33 -3.29
N PRO A 193 -7.05 -22.05 -4.15
CA PRO A 193 -6.34 -21.60 -5.35
C PRO A 193 -7.21 -21.62 -6.62
N TRP A 194 -6.86 -20.79 -7.60
CA TRP A 194 -7.44 -20.77 -8.96
C TRP A 194 -6.39 -21.12 -10.01
#